data_AF-A0A9E4ET13-F1
#
_entry.id   AF-A0A9E4ET13-F1
#
_cell.length_a   1.000
_cell.length_b   1.000
_cell.length_c   1.000
_cell.angle_alpha   90.00
_cell.angle_beta   90.00
_cell.angle_gamma   90.00
#
_symmetry.space_group_name_H-M   'P 1'
#
loop_
_entity.id
_entity.type
_entity.pdbx_description
1 polymer ?
#
loop_
_entity_poly.entity_id
_entity_poly.type
_entity_poly.pdbx_seq_one_letter_code
_entity_poly.pdbx_strand_id
1 'polypeptide(L)'
;MSTNGNSESAALLSVSSLQEMDEEPISSAPLNLHTLLDIEDFNGRVVAGYNTGIAEQGLPADVGVARSVVGPGTGAFRDFRYIAPVIPELNQENGVACMD
;
A
#
# COMPACT_ATOMS: atom_id res chain seq x y z
N MET A 1 -35.16 49.37 -39.45
CA MET A 1 -35.53 48.43 -38.37
C MET A 1 -34.30 47.57 -38.08
N SER A 2 -33.68 47.78 -36.93
CA SER A 2 -32.42 47.15 -36.49
C SER A 2 -32.71 45.75 -35.94
N THR A 3 -31.96 44.73 -36.34
CA THR A 3 -31.93 43.43 -35.62
C THR A 3 -30.49 43.07 -35.34
N ASN A 4 -30.15 43.13 -34.05
CA ASN A 4 -28.84 42.88 -33.47
C ASN A 4 -28.72 41.41 -32.99
N GLY A 5 -27.47 40.95 -32.84
CA GLY A 5 -27.05 39.84 -31.95
C GLY A 5 -27.08 38.46 -32.62
N ASN A 6 -25.93 37.83 -32.92
CA ASN A 6 -25.10 37.00 -32.04
C ASN A 6 -25.84 35.73 -31.56
N SER A 7 -25.27 34.55 -31.33
CA SER A 7 -23.96 33.93 -31.54
C SER A 7 -24.19 32.45 -31.19
N GLU A 8 -23.56 31.56 -31.95
CA GLU A 8 -22.98 30.30 -31.47
C GLU A 8 -23.86 29.34 -30.65
N SER A 9 -24.39 28.33 -31.35
CA SER A 9 -24.87 27.09 -30.73
C SER A 9 -23.69 26.30 -30.18
N ALA A 10 -23.28 26.62 -28.95
CA ALA A 10 -22.52 25.71 -28.12
C ALA A 10 -23.53 24.78 -27.44
N ALA A 11 -23.49 23.50 -27.79
CA ALA A 11 -24.26 22.46 -27.15
C ALA A 11 -23.97 22.45 -25.64
N LEU A 12 -24.93 22.95 -24.86
CA LEU A 12 -25.00 22.75 -23.42
C LEU A 12 -25.35 21.28 -23.18
N LEU A 13 -24.33 20.42 -23.15
CA LEU A 13 -24.47 19.12 -22.51
C LEU A 13 -24.66 19.37 -21.03
N SER A 14 -25.86 19.04 -20.57
CA SER A 14 -26.31 19.10 -19.18
C SER A 14 -25.23 18.61 -18.21
N VAL A 15 -24.71 19.54 -17.41
CA VAL A 15 -23.82 19.26 -16.27
C VAL A 15 -24.59 18.64 -15.10
N SER A 16 -25.87 18.31 -15.28
CA SER A 16 -26.73 17.75 -14.23
C SER A 16 -26.43 16.28 -13.89
N SER A 17 -25.46 15.64 -14.53
CA SER A 17 -25.09 14.23 -14.28
C SER A 17 -23.87 14.03 -13.39
N LEU A 18 -23.28 15.08 -12.81
CA LEU A 18 -22.16 14.95 -11.85
C LEU A 18 -22.58 15.09 -10.37
N GLN A 19 -23.89 15.12 -10.07
CA GLN A 19 -24.38 15.04 -8.70
C GLN A 19 -24.82 13.62 -8.37
N GLU A 20 -23.88 12.83 -7.84
CA GLU A 20 -24.00 11.88 -6.72
C GLU A 20 -22.75 11.02 -6.70
N MET A 21 -21.66 11.59 -6.19
CA MET A 21 -20.76 10.77 -5.39
C MET A 21 -21.47 10.67 -4.05
N ASP A 22 -22.16 9.56 -3.81
CA ASP A 22 -22.63 9.20 -2.49
C ASP A 22 -21.45 9.38 -1.52
N GLU A 23 -21.55 10.36 -0.63
CA GLU A 23 -20.73 10.43 0.58
C GLU A 23 -21.14 9.23 1.44
N GLU A 24 -20.64 8.06 1.07
CA GLU A 24 -20.66 6.88 1.94
C GLU A 24 -20.05 7.31 3.27
N PRO A 25 -20.77 7.17 4.39
CA PRO A 25 -20.26 7.62 5.68
C PRO A 25 -18.95 6.89 5.92
N ILE A 26 -17.84 7.63 6.06
CA ILE A 26 -16.57 7.09 6.55
C ILE A 26 -16.87 6.33 7.83
N SER A 27 -16.91 5.00 7.70
CA SER A 27 -17.36 4.10 8.75
C SER A 27 -16.50 4.33 9.99
N SER A 28 -17.09 4.96 11.01
CA SER A 28 -16.47 5.22 12.31
C SER A 28 -16.43 3.98 13.18
N ALA A 29 -16.75 2.81 12.62
CA ALA A 29 -16.63 1.54 13.29
C ALA A 29 -15.17 1.32 13.74
N PRO A 30 -14.94 0.84 14.96
CA PRO A 30 -13.60 0.62 15.47
C PRO A 30 -12.86 -0.36 14.55
N LEU A 31 -11.65 0.02 14.11
CA LEU A 31 -10.75 -0.85 13.36
C LEU A 31 -10.44 -2.08 14.20
N ASN A 32 -10.91 -3.25 13.75
CA ASN A 32 -10.52 -4.52 14.35
C ASN A 32 -9.19 -4.97 13.72
N LEU A 33 -8.10 -4.84 14.48
CA LEU A 33 -6.76 -5.15 13.98
C LEU A 33 -6.63 -6.61 13.51
N HIS A 34 -7.27 -7.56 14.20
CA HIS A 34 -7.23 -8.97 13.84
C HIS A 34 -7.93 -9.28 12.52
N THR A 35 -8.93 -8.48 12.14
CA THR A 35 -9.57 -8.60 10.81
C THR A 35 -8.75 -7.94 9.71
N LEU A 36 -7.91 -6.96 10.06
CA LEU A 36 -7.15 -6.18 9.10
C LEU A 36 -5.79 -6.83 8.80
N LEU A 37 -5.15 -7.39 9.82
CA LEU A 37 -3.81 -7.93 9.75
C LEU A 37 -3.66 -9.15 10.65
N ASP A 38 -3.63 -10.32 10.02
CA ASP A 38 -3.12 -11.55 10.61
C ASP A 38 -1.64 -11.71 10.22
N ILE A 39 -0.77 -11.81 11.23
CA ILE A 39 0.68 -11.88 11.03
C ILE A 39 1.08 -13.20 10.34
N GLU A 40 0.42 -14.30 10.67
CA GLU A 40 0.74 -15.61 10.10
C GLU A 40 0.35 -15.67 8.62
N ASP A 41 -0.87 -15.23 8.28
CA ASP A 41 -1.31 -15.11 6.89
C ASP A 41 -0.44 -14.11 6.11
N PHE A 42 -0.15 -12.93 6.66
CA PHE A 42 0.66 -11.92 5.98
C PHE A 42 2.05 -12.47 5.63
N ASN A 43 2.71 -13.16 6.58
CA ASN A 43 4.02 -13.74 6.34
C ASN A 43 3.96 -14.92 5.36
N GLY A 44 2.97 -15.81 5.51
CA GLY A 44 2.84 -17.01 4.68
C GLY A 44 2.41 -16.73 3.24
N ARG A 45 1.57 -15.72 3.02
CA ARG A 45 0.98 -15.40 1.72
C ARG A 45 1.69 -14.23 1.04
N VAL A 46 1.74 -13.08 1.71
CA VAL A 46 2.24 -11.83 1.09
C VAL A 46 3.76 -11.84 1.01
N VAL A 47 4.46 -12.07 2.13
CA VAL A 47 5.92 -12.07 2.15
C VAL A 47 6.50 -13.20 1.29
N ALA A 48 5.94 -14.41 1.38
CA ALA A 48 6.35 -15.52 0.53
C ALA A 48 6.11 -15.25 -0.97
N GLY A 49 4.98 -14.63 -1.33
CA GLY A 49 4.68 -14.25 -2.71
C GLY A 49 5.73 -13.29 -3.31
N TYR A 50 6.17 -12.29 -2.54
CA TYR A 50 7.22 -11.36 -2.98
C TYR A 50 8.59 -12.03 -3.04
N ASN A 51 8.90 -12.92 -2.09
CA ASN A 51 10.16 -13.67 -2.10
C ASN A 51 10.27 -14.65 -3.29
N THR A 52 9.14 -15.13 -3.82
CA THR A 52 9.10 -16.01 -4.99
C THR A 52 8.93 -15.27 -6.31
N GLY A 53 8.69 -13.95 -6.27
CA GLY A 53 8.55 -13.12 -7.47
C GLY A 53 7.22 -13.31 -8.23
N ILE A 54 6.18 -13.82 -7.56
CA ILE A 54 4.84 -14.01 -8.16
C ILE A 54 3.80 -13.06 -7.58
N ALA A 55 4.17 -12.24 -6.60
CA ALA A 55 3.25 -11.42 -5.82
C ALA A 55 2.42 -10.48 -6.70
N GLU A 56 3.03 -9.83 -7.69
CA GLU A 56 2.36 -8.79 -8.48
C GLU A 56 1.22 -9.31 -9.36
N GLN A 57 1.23 -10.60 -9.70
CA GLN A 57 0.18 -11.24 -10.51
C GLN A 57 -0.69 -12.20 -9.69
N GLY A 58 -0.15 -12.78 -8.62
CA GLY A 58 -0.78 -13.85 -7.86
C GLY A 58 -1.53 -13.40 -6.61
N LEU A 59 -1.21 -12.22 -6.04
CA LEU A 59 -1.87 -11.75 -4.82
C LEU A 59 -3.17 -10.98 -5.12
N PRO A 60 -4.25 -11.26 -4.38
CA PRO A 60 -5.50 -10.53 -4.53
C PRO A 60 -5.39 -9.10 -3.97
N ALA A 61 -6.17 -8.18 -4.55
CA ALA A 61 -6.36 -6.84 -4.00
C ALA A 61 -7.30 -6.90 -2.78
N ASP A 62 -6.73 -7.16 -1.60
CA ASP A 62 -7.47 -7.28 -0.33
C ASP A 62 -7.50 -5.97 0.48
N VAL A 63 -8.21 -6.01 1.62
CA VAL A 63 -8.40 -4.87 2.54
C VAL A 63 -7.08 -4.35 3.11
N GLY A 64 -6.10 -5.24 3.32
CA GLY A 64 -4.78 -4.91 3.83
C GLY A 64 -3.92 -4.23 2.77
N VAL A 65 -3.95 -4.76 1.54
CA VAL A 65 -3.30 -4.16 0.36
C VAL A 65 -3.85 -2.77 0.08
N ALA A 66 -5.18 -2.59 0.11
CA ALA A 66 -5.82 -1.30 -0.13
C ALA A 66 -5.41 -0.20 0.86
N ARG A 67 -4.89 -0.58 2.04
CA ARG A 67 -4.42 0.34 3.09
C ARG A 67 -2.90 0.37 3.24
N SER A 68 -2.17 -0.35 2.39
CA SER A 68 -0.71 -0.49 2.48
C SER A 68 -0.23 -0.90 3.89
N VAL A 69 -0.97 -1.78 4.57
CA VAL A 69 -0.60 -2.25 5.90
C VAL A 69 0.44 -3.35 5.80
N VAL A 70 1.50 -3.22 6.61
CA VAL A 70 2.62 -4.17 6.64
C VAL A 70 2.77 -4.72 8.06
N GLY A 71 2.90 -6.04 8.17
CA GLY A 71 3.15 -6.71 9.43
C GLY A 71 4.46 -6.26 10.10
N PRO A 72 4.49 -6.13 11.44
CA PRO A 72 5.74 -5.87 12.16
C PRO A 72 6.70 -7.05 12.00
N GLY A 73 8.01 -6.78 12.04
CA GLY A 73 9.04 -7.83 12.04
C GLY A 73 9.26 -8.54 10.70
N THR A 74 8.60 -8.12 9.62
CA THR A 74 8.70 -8.73 8.29
C THR A 74 10.12 -8.71 7.70
N GLY A 75 10.99 -7.81 8.20
CA GLY A 75 12.40 -7.76 7.83
C GLY A 75 13.18 -9.04 8.17
N ALA A 76 12.73 -9.84 9.15
CA ALA A 76 13.38 -11.10 9.50
C ALA A 76 13.26 -12.19 8.41
N PHE A 77 12.26 -12.08 7.53
CA PHE A 77 12.04 -13.02 6.41
C PHE A 77 12.76 -12.61 5.13
N ARG A 78 13.62 -11.58 5.20
CA ARG A 78 14.43 -11.12 4.09
C ARG A 78 15.90 -11.16 4.50
N ASP A 79 16.72 -11.77 3.65
CA ASP A 79 18.15 -11.77 3.84
C ASP A 79 18.76 -10.63 3.03
N PHE A 80 19.30 -9.59 3.68
CA PHE A 80 19.94 -8.48 2.97
C PHE A 80 21.45 -8.67 2.76
N ARG A 81 22.02 -9.81 3.20
CA ARG A 81 23.47 -10.06 3.13
C ARG A 81 24.01 -10.03 1.72
N TYR A 82 23.21 -10.41 0.71
CA TYR A 82 23.62 -10.38 -0.69
C TYR A 82 23.82 -8.96 -1.25
N ILE A 83 23.33 -7.92 -0.56
CA ILE A 83 23.49 -6.51 -0.99
C ILE A 83 24.80 -5.93 -0.46
N ALA A 84 25.31 -6.45 0.66
CA ALA A 84 26.48 -5.90 1.32
C ALA A 84 27.76 -6.20 0.52
N PRO A 85 28.67 -5.22 0.34
CA PRO A 85 29.98 -5.48 -0.29
C PRO A 85 30.82 -6.47 0.51
N VAL A 86 30.74 -6.40 1.85
CA VAL A 86 31.43 -7.24 2.81
C VAL A 86 30.59 -7.34 4.09
N ILE A 87 30.55 -8.52 4.71
CA ILE A 87 29.88 -8.73 6.00
C ILE A 87 30.94 -8.62 7.11
N PRO A 88 30.73 -7.78 8.15
CA PRO A 88 31.67 -7.66 9.26
C PRO A 88 31.83 -8.98 10.02
N GLU A 89 33.07 -9.31 10.37
CA GLU A 89 33.38 -10.46 11.24
C GLU A 89 33.54 -10.00 12.69
N LEU A 90 32.99 -10.78 13.63
CA LEU A 90 33.13 -10.51 15.05
C LEU A 90 34.51 -10.97 15.55
N ASN A 91 35.37 -10.00 15.93
CA ASN A 91 36.60 -10.29 16.65
C ASN A 91 36.36 -10.27 18.17
N GLN A 92 36.37 -11.45 18.79
CA GLN A 92 36.11 -11.62 20.23
C GLN A 92 37.26 -11.12 21.12
N GLU A 93 38.51 -11.04 20.62
CA GLU A 93 39.65 -10.61 21.44
C GLU A 93 39.70 -9.08 21.62
N ASN A 94 39.05 -8.34 20.73
CA ASN A 94 39.04 -6.88 20.73
C ASN A 94 37.70 -6.27 21.21
N GLY A 95 36.67 -7.09 21.44
CA GLY A 95 35.34 -6.63 21.83
C GLY A 95 35.24 -6.26 23.31
N VAL A 96 34.74 -5.06 23.62
CA VAL A 96 34.51 -4.59 24.99
C VAL A 96 33.05 -4.72 25.46
N ALA A 97 32.21 -5.41 24.70
CA ALA A 97 30.77 -5.62 24.98
C ALA A 97 29.98 -4.31 25.22
N CYS A 98 30.34 -3.23 24.52
CA CYS A 98 29.66 -1.92 24.64
C CYS A 98 28.31 -1.84 23.92
N MET A 99 27.99 -2.79 23.04
CA MET A 99 26.80 -2.78 22.19
C MET A 99 26.66 -1.48 21.37
N ASP A 100 27.80 -0.95 20.92
CA ASP A 100 27.95 0.26 20.10
C ASP A 100 28.40 -0.12 18.69
#